data_AF-A0A939M990-F1
#
_entry.id   AF-A0A939M990-F1
#
_cell.length_a   1.000
_cell.length_b   1.000
_cell.length_c   1.000
_cell.angle_alpha   90.00
_cell.angle_beta   90.00
_cell.angle_gamma   90.00
#
_symmetry.space_group_name_H-M   'P 1'
#
loop_
_entity.id
_entity.type
_entity.pdbx_description
1 polymer ?
#
loop_
_entity_poly.entity_id
_entity_poly.type
_entity_poly.pdbx_seq_one_letter_code
_entity_poly.pdbx_strand_id
1 'polypeptide(L)' 'MDMDTLAAAFEAHKAGQTKFTRRMAIALADMDGSTPRQLVLRCERLGLLKQGSWDWFAANGGITAEHIKEVRAAAPAA' A
#
# COMPACT_ATOMS: atom_id res chain seq x y z
N MET A 1 -4.70 -7.56 -9.42
CA MET A 1 -6.06 -6.95 -9.36
C MET A 1 -6.28 -6.00 -10.54
N ASP A 2 -7.50 -5.83 -11.06
CA ASP A 2 -7.81 -4.79 -12.06
C ASP A 2 -7.84 -3.38 -11.43
N MET A 3 -8.04 -2.33 -12.24
CA MET A 3 -7.94 -0.94 -11.76
C MET A 3 -9.09 -0.56 -10.82
N ASP A 4 -10.32 -0.95 -11.16
CA ASP A 4 -11.51 -0.57 -10.38
C ASP A 4 -11.54 -1.30 -9.03
N THR A 5 -11.17 -2.59 -9.02
CA THR A 5 -11.06 -3.38 -7.79
C THR A 5 -9.96 -2.82 -6.88
N LEU A 6 -8.84 -2.32 -7.45
CA LEU A 6 -7.78 -1.69 -6.67
C LEU A 6 -8.24 -0.38 -6.02
N ALA A 7 -8.97 0.47 -6.76
CA ALA A 7 -9.52 1.70 -6.23
C ALA A 7 -10.50 1.42 -5.08
N ALA A 8 -11.41 0.45 -5.25
CA ALA A 8 -12.34 0.05 -4.19
C ALA A 8 -11.61 -0.50 -2.95
N ALA A 9 -10.62 -1.38 -3.14
CA ALA A 9 -9.82 -1.91 -2.04
C ALA A 9 -9.04 -0.83 -1.30
N PHE A 10 -8.49 0.16 -2.03
CA PHE A 10 -7.80 1.30 -1.46
C PHE A 10 -8.73 2.14 -0.58
N GLU A 11 -9.91 2.52 -1.08
CA GLU A 11 -10.89 3.29 -0.32
C GLU A 11 -11.34 2.55 0.94
N ALA A 12 -11.58 1.24 0.84
CA ALA A 12 -11.92 0.40 1.99
C ALA A 12 -10.82 0.40 3.06
N HIS A 13 -9.54 0.34 2.66
CA HIS A 13 -8.43 0.44 3.60
C HIS A 13 -8.27 1.84 4.19
N LYS A 14 -8.57 2.87 3.41
CA LYS A 14 -8.44 4.28 3.79
C LYS A 14 -9.59 4.77 4.67
N ALA A 15 -10.75 4.13 4.58
CA ALA A 15 -11.93 4.47 5.36
C ALA A 15 -11.61 4.57 6.86
N GLY A 16 -11.99 5.70 7.47
CA GLY A 16 -11.71 5.98 8.88
C GLY A 16 -10.25 6.34 9.21
N GLN A 17 -9.33 6.30 8.24
CA GLN A 17 -7.94 6.73 8.42
C GLN A 17 -7.71 8.10 7.81
N THR A 18 -6.89 8.94 8.45
CA THR A 18 -6.52 10.26 7.91
C THR A 18 -5.33 10.19 6.94
N LYS A 19 -4.46 9.18 7.07
CA LYS A 19 -3.25 9.02 6.24
C LYS A 19 -3.21 7.66 5.54
N PHE A 20 -2.43 7.58 4.46
CA PHE A 20 -2.03 6.31 3.87
C PHE A 20 -0.70 5.87 4.50
N THR A 21 -0.62 4.65 5.02
CA THR A 21 0.51 4.19 5.85
C THR A 21 1.31 3.09 5.16
N ARG A 22 2.54 2.82 5.65
CA ARG A 22 3.36 1.69 5.17
C ARG A 22 2.63 0.36 5.30
N ARG A 23 1.90 0.14 6.41
CA ARG A 23 1.13 -1.08 6.64
C ARG A 23 0.02 -1.25 5.60
N MET A 24 -0.68 -0.18 5.23
CA MET A 24 -1.68 -0.21 4.16
C MET A 24 -1.03 -0.54 2.81
N ALA A 25 0.11 0.08 2.50
CA ALA A 25 0.85 -0.20 1.26
C ALA A 25 1.29 -1.67 1.17
N ILE A 26 1.69 -2.28 2.29
CA ILE A 26 2.06 -3.71 2.31
C ILE A 26 0.82 -4.59 2.17
N ALA A 27 -0.23 -4.35 2.96
CA ALA A 27 -1.44 -5.18 2.93
C ALA A 27 -2.12 -5.18 1.55
N LEU A 28 -2.27 -4.01 0.95
CA LEU A 28 -2.85 -3.89 -0.39
C LEU A 28 -1.96 -4.50 -1.48
N ALA A 29 -0.63 -4.44 -1.33
CA ALA A 29 0.30 -5.04 -2.29
C ALA A 29 0.24 -6.57 -2.22
N ASP A 30 0.15 -7.14 -1.02
CA ASP A 30 -0.05 -8.57 -0.81
C ASP A 30 -1.39 -9.03 -1.43
N MET A 31 -2.47 -8.24 -1.28
CA MET A 31 -3.77 -8.51 -1.94
C MET A 31 -3.72 -8.39 -3.48
N ASP A 32 -2.97 -7.43 -4.02
CA ASP A 32 -2.81 -7.23 -5.47
C ASP A 32 -1.85 -8.26 -6.11
N GLY A 33 -1.03 -8.94 -5.30
CA GLY A 33 0.02 -9.83 -5.77
C GLY A 33 1.24 -9.08 -6.32
N SER A 34 1.49 -7.85 -5.83
CA SER A 34 2.57 -6.98 -6.28
C SER A 34 3.48 -6.56 -5.13
N THR A 35 4.56 -5.82 -5.42
CA THR A 35 5.40 -5.23 -4.38
C THR A 35 4.79 -3.91 -3.87
N PRO A 36 5.08 -3.49 -2.61
CA PRO A 36 4.61 -2.19 -2.10
C PRO A 36 4.97 -1.01 -3.01
N ARG A 37 6.14 -1.08 -3.67
CA ARG A 37 6.54 -0.07 -4.66
C ARG A 37 5.61 -0.03 -5.86
N GLN A 38 5.34 -1.18 -6.47
CA GLN A 38 4.46 -1.27 -7.64
C GLN A 38 3.05 -0.79 -7.30
N LEU A 39 2.53 -1.19 -6.13
CA LEU A 39 1.24 -0.73 -5.64
C LEU A 39 1.21 0.79 -5.50
N VAL A 40 2.15 1.39 -4.76
CA VAL A 40 2.15 2.85 -4.52
C VAL A 40 2.24 3.62 -5.83
N LEU A 41 3.12 3.22 -6.76
CA LEU A 41 3.24 3.87 -8.07
C LEU A 41 1.97 3.72 -8.90
N ARG A 42 1.23 2.61 -8.77
CA ARG A 42 -0.06 2.42 -9.44
C ARG A 42 -1.12 3.32 -8.82
N CYS A 43 -1.18 3.43 -7.49
CA CYS A 43 -2.07 4.36 -6.79
C CYS A 43 -1.80 5.83 -7.17
N GLU A 44 -0.53 6.21 -7.36
CA GLU A 44 -0.18 7.54 -7.88
C GLU A 44 -0.73 7.78 -9.29
N ARG A 45 -0.53 6.81 -10.21
CA ARG A 45 -1.04 6.91 -11.59
C ARG A 45 -2.56 6.98 -11.66
N LEU A 46 -3.26 6.35 -10.72
CA LEU A 46 -4.72 6.39 -10.59
C LEU A 46 -5.23 7.65 -9.86
N GLY A 47 -4.34 8.51 -9.35
CA GLY A 47 -4.73 9.69 -8.59
C GLY A 47 -5.23 9.41 -7.16
N LEU A 48 -5.12 8.15 -6.69
CA LEU A 48 -5.48 7.74 -5.33
C LEU A 48 -4.46 8.23 -4.29
N LEU A 49 -3.21 8.43 -4.72
CA LEU A 49 -2.14 9.03 -3.95
C LEU A 49 -1.55 10.23 -4.72
N LYS A 50 -1.02 11.20 -3.98
CA LYS A 50 -0.29 12.32 -4.58
C LYS A 50 0.96 11.80 -5.28
N GLN A 51 1.28 12.35 -6.46
CA GLN A 51 2.52 12.05 -7.17
C GLN A 51 3.74 12.27 -6.26
N GLY A 52 4.66 11.30 -6.22
CA GLY A 52 5.84 11.33 -5.34
C GLY A 52 5.62 10.77 -3.93
N SER A 53 4.50 10.10 -3.67
CA SER A 53 4.26 9.37 -2.42
C SER A 53 5.27 8.23 -2.20
N TRP A 54 5.67 7.52 -3.26
CA TRP A 54 6.73 6.51 -3.18
C TRP A 54 8.06 7.15 -2.75
N ASP A 55 8.42 8.27 -3.36
CA ASP A 55 9.66 8.97 -3.04
C ASP A 55 9.64 9.48 -1.60
N TRP A 56 8.48 9.96 -1.12
CA TRP A 56 8.31 10.29 0.29
C TRP A 56 8.54 9.08 1.19
N PHE A 57 7.97 7.91 0.87
CA PHE A 57 8.26 6.70 1.65
C PHE A 57 9.75 6.36 1.64
N ALA A 58 10.39 6.35 0.46
CA ALA A 58 11.80 6.04 0.30
C ALA A 58 12.70 6.99 1.11
N ALA A 59 12.41 8.30 1.09
CA ALA A 59 13.15 9.32 1.83
C ALA A 59 12.90 9.28 3.34
N ASN A 60 11.74 8.77 3.78
CA ASN A 60 11.34 8.73 5.18
C ASN A 60 11.44 7.30 5.74
N GLY A 61 12.61 6.65 5.62
CA GLY A 61 12.85 5.34 6.23
C GLY A 61 12.32 4.13 5.44
N GLY A 62 11.72 4.35 4.27
CA GLY A 62 11.37 3.30 3.32
C GLY A 62 10.27 2.33 3.78
N ILE A 63 10.08 1.28 2.99
CA ILE A 63 9.33 0.08 3.34
C ILE A 63 10.33 -1.07 3.33
N THR A 64 10.70 -1.58 4.51
CA THR A 64 11.77 -2.58 4.67
C THR A 64 11.21 -4.00 4.66
N ALA A 65 12.10 -4.98 4.50
CA ALA A 65 11.75 -6.40 4.62
C ALA A 65 11.16 -6.74 6.00
N GLU A 66 11.67 -6.11 7.07
CA GLU A 66 11.13 -6.29 8.42
C GLU A 66 9.70 -5.76 8.54
N HIS A 67 9.39 -4.56 8.00
CA HIS A 67 8.01 -4.08 7.97
C HIS A 67 7.07 -5.06 7.24
N ILE A 68 7.52 -5.65 6.13
CA ILE A 68 6.74 -6.63 5.37
C ILE A 68 6.49 -7.89 6.22
N LYS A 69 7.54 -8.40 6.87
CA LYS A 69 7.45 -9.58 7.74
C LYS A 69 6.50 -9.35 8.91
N GLU A 70 6.59 -8.19 9.58
CA GLU A 70 5.72 -7.81 10.68
C GLU A 70 4.25 -7.72 10.25
N VAL A 71 3.97 -7.10 9.10
CA VAL A 71 2.60 -6.98 8.60
C VAL A 71 2.01 -8.35 8.26
N ARG A 72 2.80 -9.23 7.62
CA ARG A 72 2.39 -10.59 7.29
C ARG A 72 2.21 -11.48 8.52
N ALA A 73 3.04 -11.31 9.55
CA ALA A 73 2.90 -12.05 10.81
C ALA A 73 1.66 -11.60 11.62
N ALA A 74 1.24 -10.34 11.48
CA ALA A 74 0.06 -9.79 12.12
C ALA A 74 -1.23 -9.94 11.31
N ALA A 75 -1.15 -10.43 10.07
CA ALA A 75 -2.33 -10.78 9.29
C ALA A 75 -2.81 -12.17 9.74
N PRO A 76 -4.13 -12.39 9.96
CA PRO A 76 -4.62 -13.73 10.21
C PRO A 76 -4.21 -14.63 9.04
N ALA A 77 -3.68 -15.82 9.34
CA ALA A 77 -3.47 -16.84 8.33
C ALA A 77 -4.80 -17.08 7.60
N ALA A 78 -4.83 -16.81 6.30
CA ALA A 78 -5.98 -17.00 5.45
C ALA A 78 -6.34 -18.50 5.34
#